data_AF-A0A348RX67-F1
#
_entry.id   AF-A0A348RX67-F1
#
_cell.length_a   1.000
_cell.length_b   1.000
_cell.length_c   1.000
_cell.angle_alpha   90.00
_cell.angle_beta   90.00
_cell.angle_gamma   90.00
#
_symmetry.space_group_name_H-M   'P 1'
#
loop_
_entity.id
_entity.type
_entity.pdbx_description
1 polymer ?
#
loop_
_entity_poly.entity_id
_entity_poly.type
_entity_poly.pdbx_seq_one_letter_code
_entity_poly.pdbx_strand_id
1 'polypeptide(L)' 'MSWSFRIFQIAGVGVYLHVTFILLLAVVGFAEVSASDSVLKAFIGIFSFLALFACVLAHEF' A
#
# COMPACT_ATOMS: atom_id res chain seq x y z
N MET A 1 -11.06 11.12 -8.35
CA MET A 1 -12.10 10.84 -7.34
C MET A 1 -11.79 11.70 -6.13
N SER A 2 -12.76 12.28 -5.42
CA SER A 2 -12.50 13.26 -4.35
C SER A 2 -11.65 12.73 -3.18
N TRP A 3 -11.31 11.43 -3.18
CA TRP A 3 -10.59 10.72 -2.12
C TRP A 3 -9.18 10.28 -2.56
N SER A 4 -8.64 10.83 -3.65
CA SER A 4 -7.24 10.66 -4.04
C SER A 4 -6.40 11.84 -3.57
N PHE A 5 -5.37 11.57 -2.79
CA PHE A 5 -4.45 12.59 -2.26
C PHE A 5 -3.10 12.50 -2.97
N ARG A 6 -2.53 13.64 -3.34
CA ARG A 6 -1.20 13.68 -3.90
C ARG A 6 -0.17 13.47 -2.80
N ILE A 7 0.69 12.47 -2.93
CA ILE A 7 1.72 12.14 -1.93
C ILE A 7 3.06 12.79 -2.30
N PHE A 8 3.51 12.61 -3.54
CA PHE A 8 4.76 13.18 -4.04
C PHE A 8 4.72 13.35 -5.57
N GLN A 9 5.78 13.90 -6.15
CA GLN A 9 5.97 13.99 -7.60
C GLN A 9 7.34 13.45 -7.95
N ILE A 10 7.41 12.52 -8.90
CA ILE A 10 8.67 11.97 -9.44
C ILE A 10 8.73 12.35 -10.91
N ALA A 11 9.86 12.92 -11.36
CA ALA A 11 10.11 13.23 -12.77
C ALA A 11 8.99 14.03 -13.50
N GLY A 12 8.20 14.83 -12.77
CA GLY A 12 7.07 15.58 -13.35
C GLY A 12 5.72 14.86 -13.27
N VAL A 13 5.70 13.58 -12.91
CA VAL A 13 4.48 12.78 -12.73
C VAL A 13 4.02 12.85 -11.28
N GLY A 14 2.77 13.28 -11.08
CA GLY A 14 2.16 13.34 -9.76
C GLY A 14 1.74 11.95 -9.29
N VAL A 15 2.21 11.53 -8.12
CA VAL A 15 1.77 10.28 -7.48
C VAL A 15 0.61 10.58 -6.56
N TYR A 16 -0.49 9.88 -6.77
CA TYR A 16 -1.72 10.01 -6.01
C TYR A 16 -2.07 8.69 -5.33
N LEU A 17 -2.44 8.75 -4.06
CA LEU A 17 -2.89 7.62 -3.28
C LEU A 17 -4.36 7.77 -2.97
N HIS A 18 -5.13 6.73 -3.27
CA HIS A 18 -6.55 6.67 -2.99
C HIS A 18 -6.81 6.05 -1.61
N VAL A 19 -7.82 6.54 -0.88
CA VAL A 19 -8.17 6.01 0.45
C VAL A 19 -8.41 4.49 0.44
N THR A 20 -8.96 3.94 -0.64
CA THR A 20 -9.17 2.48 -0.75
C THR A 20 -7.87 1.68 -0.71
N PHE A 21 -6.74 2.27 -1.10
CA PHE A 21 -5.44 1.63 -0.96
C PHE A 21 -5.05 1.47 0.51
N ILE A 22 -5.30 2.48 1.35
CA ILE A 22 -5.07 2.40 2.79
C ILE A 22 -5.97 1.33 3.42
N LEU A 23 -7.25 1.29 3.00
CA LEU A 23 -8.18 0.27 3.46
C LEU A 23 -7.70 -1.14 3.07
N LEU A 24 -7.17 -1.30 1.86
CA LEU A 24 -6.62 -2.56 1.40
C LEU A 24 -5.41 -2.99 2.24
N LEU A 25 -4.50 -2.08 2.59
CA LEU A 25 -3.38 -2.38 3.50
C LEU A 25 -3.86 -2.80 4.89
N ALA A 26 -4.91 -2.16 5.40
CA ALA A 26 -5.53 -2.55 6.67
C ALA A 26 -6.13 -3.97 6.60
N VAL A 27 -6.79 -4.31 5.47
CA VAL A 27 -7.31 -5.66 5.23
C VAL A 27 -6.20 -6.70 5.15
N VAL A 28 -5.10 -6.39 4.45
CA VAL A 28 -3.92 -7.29 4.37
C VAL A 28 -3.33 -7.54 5.76
N GLY A 29 -3.12 -6.48 6.55
CA GLY A 29 -2.63 -6.61 7.92
C GLY A 29 -3.58 -7.41 8.80
N PHE A 30 -4.88 -7.14 8.72
CA PHE A 30 -5.91 -7.87 9.48
C PHE A 30 -5.95 -9.36 9.10
N ALA A 31 -5.84 -9.70 7.81
CA ALA A 31 -5.81 -11.08 7.35
C ALA A 31 -4.60 -11.84 7.91
N GLU A 32 -3.42 -11.22 7.90
CA GLU A 32 -2.19 -11.81 8.46
C GLU A 32 -2.26 -12.00 9.98
N VAL A 33 -2.76 -11.01 10.73
CA VAL A 33 -3.00 -11.18 12.18
C VAL A 33 -3.98 -12.33 12.43
N SER A 34 -5.10 -12.37 11.71
CA SER A 34 -6.15 -13.38 11.90
C SER A 34 -5.67 -14.80 11.57
N ALA A 35 -4.74 -14.94 10.61
CA ALA A 35 -4.22 -16.24 10.19
C ALA A 35 -3.10 -16.78 11.10
N SER A 36 -2.44 -15.90 11.87
CA SER A 36 -1.16 -16.26 12.50
C SER A 36 -0.97 -15.81 13.94
N ASP A 37 -1.93 -15.07 14.51
CA ASP A 37 -1.89 -14.44 15.83
C ASP A 37 -0.60 -13.62 16.07
N SER A 38 0.05 -13.16 14.98
CA SER A 38 1.35 -12.50 15.03
C SER A 38 1.29 -11.13 14.38
N VAL A 39 1.44 -10.10 15.22
CA VAL A 39 1.55 -8.71 14.76
C VAL A 39 2.76 -8.53 13.82
N LEU A 40 3.86 -9.26 14.06
CA LEU A 40 5.03 -9.19 13.20
C LEU A 40 4.73 -9.67 11.77
N LYS A 41 3.96 -10.75 11.61
CA LYS A 41 3.56 -11.25 10.29
C LYS A 41 2.66 -10.27 9.54
N ALA A 42 1.79 -9.55 10.25
CA ALA A 42 1.01 -8.48 9.66
C ALA A 42 1.86 -7.35 9.10
N PHE A 43 2.90 -6.91 9.83
CA PHE A 43 3.86 -5.95 9.28
C PHE A 43 4.58 -6.50 8.05
N ILE A 44 5.02 -7.77 8.08
CA ILE A 44 5.67 -8.40 6.92
C ILE A 44 4.75 -8.39 5.71
N GLY A 45 3.49 -8.84 5.84
CA GLY A 45 2.51 -8.85 4.75
C GLY A 45 2.21 -7.45 4.21
N ILE A 46 2.03 -6.46 5.09
CA ILE A 46 1.87 -5.06 4.70
C ILE A 46 3.08 -4.56 3.91
N PHE A 47 4.30 -4.78 4.40
CA PHE A 47 5.53 -4.35 3.71
C PHE A 47 5.75 -5.07 2.38
N SER A 48 5.46 -6.36 2.31
CA SER A 48 5.49 -7.11 1.04
C SER A 48 4.51 -6.52 0.03
N PHE A 49 3.30 -6.18 0.46
CA PHE A 49 2.29 -5.56 -0.41
C PHE A 49 2.71 -4.15 -0.87
N LEU A 50 3.28 -3.34 0.04
CA LEU A 50 3.88 -2.04 -0.31
C LEU A 50 5.00 -2.20 -1.33
N ALA A 51 5.89 -3.17 -1.16
CA ALA A 51 7.02 -3.40 -2.06
C ALA A 51 6.54 -3.80 -3.47
N LEU A 52 5.51 -4.63 -3.57
CA LEU A 52 4.88 -4.97 -4.84
C LEU A 52 4.29 -3.73 -5.51
N PHE A 53 3.53 -2.91 -4.78
CA PHE A 53 2.98 -1.66 -5.33
C PHE A 53 4.04 -0.64 -5.69
N ALA A 54 5.14 -0.59 -4.95
CA ALA A 54 6.29 0.25 -5.31
C ALA A 54 6.91 -0.21 -6.65
N CYS A 55 6.96 -1.52 -6.92
CA CYS A 55 7.39 -2.05 -8.21
C CYS A 55 6.43 -1.66 -9.35
N VAL A 56 5.11 -1.77 -9.12
CA VAL A 56 4.11 -1.31 -10.10
C VAL A 56 4.27 0.19 -10.36
N LEU A 57 4.37 1.00 -9.31
CA LEU A 57 4.54 2.44 -9.44
C LEU A 57 5.85 2.79 -10.18
N ALA A 58 6.94 2.08 -9.92
CA ALA A 58 8.21 2.26 -10.62
C ALA A 58 8.14 1.85 -12.11
N HIS A 59 7.28 0.90 -12.47
CA HIS A 59 7.04 0.49 -13.86
C HIS A 59 6.25 1.54 -14.66
N GLU A 60 5.46 2.37 -13.98
CA GLU A 60 4.62 3.41 -14.60
C GLU A 60 5.40 4.72 -14.90
N PHE A 61 6.68 4.81 -14.51
CA PHE A 61 7.57 5.96 -14.81
C PHE A 61 8.60 5.61 -15.89
#